data_AF-A0A5Q0M5X7-F1
#
_entry.id   AF-A0A5Q0M5X7-F1
#
_cell.length_a   1.000
_cell.length_b   1.000
_cell.length_c   1.000
_cell.angle_alpha   90.00
_cell.angle_beta   90.00
_cell.angle_gamma   90.00
#
_symmetry.space_group_name_H-M   'P 1'
#
loop_
_entity.id
_entity.type
_entity.pdbx_description
1 polymer ?
#
loop_
_entity_poly.entity_id
_entity_poly.type
_entity_poly.pdbx_seq_one_letter_code
_entity_poly.pdbx_strand_id
1 'polypeptide(L)'
;MQTNSPFTTHRDGPIDINFTQLQGTIQASQVQLEAAFGAPQKPENADNVTTTWALLFTDGQVVATIYDWHKRNSDPAEVITWNIGGKFPNGRQAVEMVHAGFRAANGLNAAPARSAA
;
A
#
# COMPACT_ATOMS: atom_id res chain seq x y z
N MET A 1 -15.59 -10.07 -15.18
CA MET A 1 -14.31 -9.71 -15.83
C MET A 1 -13.33 -9.41 -14.73
N GLN A 2 -12.35 -10.29 -14.49
CA GLN A 2 -11.31 -10.04 -13.48
C GLN A 2 -10.33 -9.04 -14.09
N THR A 3 -10.31 -7.82 -13.59
CA THR A 3 -9.22 -6.89 -13.87
C THR A 3 -7.97 -7.51 -13.26
N ASN A 4 -6.96 -7.84 -14.06
CA ASN A 4 -5.64 -8.23 -13.53
C ASN A 4 -5.09 -7.03 -12.75
N SER A 5 -5.34 -7.00 -11.44
CA SER A 5 -4.70 -6.05 -10.55
C SER A 5 -3.19 -6.32 -10.62
N PRO A 6 -2.34 -5.28 -10.72
CA PRO A 6 -0.89 -5.44 -10.87
C PRO A 6 -0.19 -5.96 -9.60
N PHE A 7 -0.98 -6.37 -8.60
CA PHE A 7 -0.55 -6.91 -7.32
C PHE A 7 -1.62 -7.85 -6.77
N THR A 8 -1.18 -8.72 -5.87
CA THR A 8 -2.06 -9.47 -4.96
C THR A 8 -1.89 -8.93 -3.54
N THR A 9 -2.88 -9.21 -2.71
CA THR A 9 -2.91 -8.80 -1.31
C THR A 9 -2.94 -10.02 -0.41
N HIS A 10 -2.72 -9.83 0.89
CA HIS A 10 -2.93 -10.85 1.91
C HIS A 10 -4.31 -11.53 1.87
N ARG A 11 -5.31 -10.94 1.20
CA ARG A 11 -6.64 -11.53 1.02
C ARG A 11 -6.65 -12.65 -0.02
N ASP A 12 -5.70 -12.64 -0.94
CA ASP A 12 -5.58 -13.61 -2.04
C ASP A 12 -4.71 -14.81 -1.64
N GLY A 13 -3.99 -14.71 -0.51
CA GLY A 13 -3.13 -15.76 0.03
C GLY A 13 -2.09 -15.22 1.00
N PRO A 14 -1.31 -16.10 1.65
CA PRO A 14 -0.23 -15.68 2.53
C PRO A 14 0.88 -14.97 1.73
N ILE A 15 1.31 -13.81 2.23
CA ILE A 15 2.45 -13.06 1.70
C ILE A 15 3.54 -13.05 2.77
N ASP A 16 4.74 -13.52 2.43
CA ASP A 16 5.86 -13.48 3.36
C ASP A 16 6.38 -12.05 3.50
N ILE A 17 6.03 -11.42 4.62
CA ILE A 17 6.46 -10.06 5.00
C ILE A 17 7.69 -10.05 5.92
N ASN A 18 8.29 -11.21 6.20
CA ASN A 18 9.48 -11.25 7.03
C ASN A 18 10.62 -10.43 6.41
N PHE A 19 11.39 -9.76 7.27
CA PHE A 19 12.47 -8.85 6.89
C PHE A 19 12.03 -7.62 6.07
N THR A 20 10.73 -7.33 5.97
CA THR A 20 10.32 -5.99 5.54
C THR A 20 10.71 -5.00 6.62
N GLN A 21 11.28 -3.87 6.20
CA GLN A 21 11.67 -2.77 7.08
C GLN A 21 11.24 -1.46 6.43
N LEU A 22 11.15 -0.37 7.21
CA LEU A 22 10.76 0.94 6.70
C LEU A 22 11.63 1.36 5.50
N GLN A 23 10.98 1.71 4.39
CA GLN A 23 11.63 2.20 3.16
C GLN A 23 11.15 3.60 2.77
N GLY A 24 9.92 3.97 3.18
CA GLY A 24 9.33 5.26 2.85
C GLY A 24 7.98 5.45 3.53
N THR A 25 7.26 6.48 3.11
CA THR A 25 5.95 6.81 3.66
C THR A 25 4.97 7.26 2.57
N ILE A 26 3.69 7.26 2.90
CA ILE A 26 2.62 7.85 2.09
C ILE A 26 1.63 8.60 2.98
N GLN A 27 1.18 9.76 2.54
CA GLN A 27 0.10 10.49 3.19
C GLN A 27 -1.22 10.13 2.52
N ALA A 28 -2.13 9.53 3.28
CA ALA A 28 -3.42 9.08 2.79
C ALA A 28 -4.39 8.89 3.95
N SER A 29 -5.69 8.94 3.65
CA SER A 29 -6.69 8.37 4.55
C SER A 29 -6.78 6.86 4.38
N GLN A 30 -7.29 6.16 5.39
CA GLN A 30 -7.54 4.73 5.28
C GLN A 30 -8.50 4.42 4.13
N VAL A 31 -9.53 5.24 3.92
CA VAL A 31 -10.48 5.10 2.81
C VAL A 31 -9.79 5.12 1.44
N GLN A 32 -8.80 6.00 1.25
CA GLN A 32 -8.05 6.08 -0.01
C GLN A 32 -7.14 4.86 -0.23
N LEU A 33 -6.57 4.31 0.86
CA LEU A 33 -5.79 3.08 0.81
C LEU A 33 -6.69 1.86 0.55
N GLU A 34 -7.89 1.81 1.13
CA GLU A 34 -8.87 0.75 0.87
C GLU A 34 -9.38 0.76 -0.56
N ALA A 35 -9.61 1.95 -1.12
CA ALA A 35 -9.95 2.10 -2.54
C ALA A 35 -8.83 1.58 -3.47
N ALA A 36 -7.58 1.70 -3.05
CA ALA A 36 -6.43 1.25 -3.83
C ALA A 36 -6.10 -0.23 -3.64
N PHE A 37 -6.14 -0.73 -2.41
CA PHE A 37 -5.55 -2.02 -2.04
C PHE A 37 -6.55 -2.97 -1.35
N GLY A 38 -7.82 -2.60 -1.26
CA GLY A 38 -8.85 -3.36 -0.55
C GLY A 38 -8.73 -3.24 0.97
N ALA A 39 -9.54 -4.02 1.69
CA ALA A 39 -9.59 -3.97 3.15
C ALA A 39 -8.22 -4.32 3.79
N PRO A 40 -7.85 -3.65 4.90
CA PRO A 40 -6.62 -3.95 5.64
C PRO A 40 -6.73 -5.23 6.48
N GLN A 41 -5.58 -5.70 6.97
CA GLN A 41 -5.49 -6.58 8.13
C GLN A 41 -5.43 -5.77 9.41
N LYS A 42 -6.02 -6.34 10.47
CA LYS A 42 -5.88 -5.86 11.84
C LYS A 42 -5.01 -6.87 12.60
N PRO A 43 -3.76 -6.56 12.93
CA PRO A 43 -2.92 -7.48 13.68
C PRO A 43 -3.50 -7.72 15.08
N GLU A 44 -3.45 -8.97 15.54
CA GLU A 44 -4.09 -9.39 16.81
C GLU A 44 -3.45 -8.74 18.05
N ASN A 45 -2.18 -8.34 17.97
CA ASN A 45 -1.42 -7.67 19.04
C ASN A 45 -0.93 -6.29 18.59
N ALA A 46 -1.85 -5.33 18.56
CA ALA A 46 -1.68 -4.00 17.98
C ALA A 46 -1.13 -2.95 18.98
N ASP A 47 0.06 -3.17 19.54
CA ASP A 47 0.68 -2.17 20.45
C ASP A 47 1.05 -0.89 19.70
N ASN A 48 1.71 -1.03 18.53
CA ASN A 48 2.21 0.11 17.74
C ASN A 48 1.62 0.19 16.33
N VAL A 49 1.10 -0.93 15.80
CA VAL A 49 0.49 -1.02 14.47
C VAL A 49 -0.93 -1.52 14.65
N THR A 50 -1.92 -0.78 14.20
CA THR A 50 -3.34 -1.15 14.31
C THR A 50 -3.95 -1.59 12.97
N THR A 51 -3.34 -1.17 11.86
CA THR A 51 -3.85 -1.38 10.51
C THR A 51 -2.68 -1.62 9.57
N THR A 52 -2.75 -2.71 8.79
CA THR A 52 -1.68 -3.05 7.85
C THR A 52 -2.20 -3.66 6.55
N TRP A 53 -1.47 -3.46 5.46
CA TRP A 53 -1.61 -4.18 4.21
C TRP A 53 -0.31 -4.90 3.90
N ALA A 54 -0.39 -6.14 3.47
CA ALA A 54 0.69 -6.81 2.74
C ALA A 54 0.32 -6.91 1.27
N LEU A 55 1.26 -6.53 0.41
CA LEU A 55 1.11 -6.46 -1.04
C LEU A 55 2.26 -7.21 -1.71
N LEU A 56 1.95 -7.91 -2.79
CA LEU A 56 2.90 -8.60 -3.64
C LEU A 56 2.74 -8.10 -5.08
N PHE A 57 3.68 -7.28 -5.53
CA PHE A 57 3.73 -6.70 -6.86
C PHE A 57 4.61 -7.53 -7.80
N THR A 58 4.33 -7.43 -9.11
CA THR A 58 5.17 -7.94 -10.21
C THR A 58 5.51 -9.43 -10.09
N ASP A 59 4.59 -10.31 -10.52
CA ASP A 59 4.76 -11.77 -10.57
C ASP A 59 5.44 -12.42 -9.33
N GLY A 60 5.34 -11.78 -8.16
CA GLY A 60 5.90 -12.28 -6.91
C GLY A 60 7.25 -11.70 -6.46
N GLN A 61 7.84 -10.72 -7.15
CA GLN A 61 9.20 -10.26 -6.85
C GLN A 61 9.31 -9.12 -5.83
N VAL A 62 8.26 -8.31 -5.67
CA VAL A 62 8.31 -7.11 -4.82
C VAL A 62 7.26 -7.20 -3.74
N VAL A 63 7.71 -7.37 -2.49
CA VAL A 63 6.85 -7.35 -1.29
C VAL A 63 6.86 -5.96 -0.69
N ALA A 64 5.67 -5.43 -0.42
CA ALA A 64 5.48 -4.22 0.36
C ALA A 64 4.56 -4.45 1.54
N THR A 65 4.78 -3.70 2.62
CA THR A 65 3.80 -3.51 3.68
C THR A 65 3.40 -2.04 3.76
N ILE A 66 2.14 -1.75 4.08
CA ILE A 66 1.67 -0.40 4.40
C ILE A 66 1.09 -0.48 5.79
N TYR A 67 1.56 0.33 6.73
CA TYR A 67 1.13 0.21 8.12
C TYR A 67 1.14 1.55 8.84
N ASP A 68 0.24 1.69 9.81
CA ASP A 68 0.27 2.80 10.74
C ASP A 68 1.33 2.57 11.82
N TRP A 69 1.83 3.65 12.43
CA TRP A 69 2.76 3.57 13.55
C TRP A 69 2.36 4.56 14.65
N HIS A 70 1.90 4.03 15.78
CA HIS A 70 1.33 4.75 16.93
C HIS A 70 0.10 5.63 16.60
N LYS A 71 -0.77 5.21 15.67
CA LYS A 71 -1.97 5.98 15.26
C LYS A 71 -3.28 5.32 15.69
N ARG A 72 -3.35 4.96 16.97
CA ARG A 72 -4.56 4.35 17.55
C ARG A 72 -5.75 5.31 17.45
N ASN A 73 -6.89 4.80 16.99
CA ASN A 73 -8.19 5.51 16.90
C ASN A 73 -8.25 6.70 15.93
N SER A 74 -7.41 6.75 14.89
CA SER A 74 -7.59 7.74 13.82
C SER A 74 -8.91 7.51 13.07
N ASP A 75 -9.57 8.60 12.69
CA ASP A 75 -10.75 8.55 11.82
C ASP A 75 -10.33 7.99 10.45
N PRO A 76 -11.01 6.97 9.88
CA PRO A 76 -10.67 6.43 8.57
C PRO A 76 -10.64 7.45 7.42
N ALA A 77 -11.34 8.58 7.58
CA ALA A 77 -11.32 9.69 6.63
C ALA A 77 -10.16 10.68 6.85
N GLU A 78 -9.50 10.65 8.02
CA GLU A 78 -8.37 11.53 8.34
C GLU A 78 -7.13 11.13 7.52
N VAL A 79 -6.47 12.12 6.92
CA VAL A 79 -5.20 11.91 6.22
C VAL A 79 -4.07 11.88 7.24
N ILE A 80 -3.40 10.73 7.33
CA ILE A 80 -2.23 10.53 8.20
C ILE A 80 -1.04 10.04 7.38
N THR A 81 0.13 10.02 8.01
CA THR A 81 1.33 9.40 7.43
C THR A 81 1.34 7.91 7.75
N TRP A 82 1.37 7.10 6.70
CA TRP A 82 1.55 5.65 6.75
C TRP A 82 2.99 5.30 6.41
N ASN A 83 3.51 4.27 7.06
CA ASN A 83 4.81 3.71 6.74
C ASN A 83 4.69 2.69 5.60
N ILE A 84 5.68 2.70 4.71
CA ILE A 84 5.84 1.69 3.66
C ILE A 84 7.06 0.84 4.01
N GLY A 85 6.83 -0.45 4.23
CA GLY A 85 7.87 -1.46 4.39
C GLY A 85 8.22 -2.13 3.06
N GLY A 86 9.44 -2.62 2.95
CA GLY A 86 9.91 -3.40 1.80
C GLY A 86 11.15 -4.21 2.14
N LYS A 87 11.46 -5.20 1.30
CA LYS A 87 12.64 -6.07 1.44
C LYS A 87 13.81 -5.53 0.63
N PHE A 88 15.03 -5.65 1.16
CA PHE A 88 16.24 -5.44 0.34
C PHE A 88 16.35 -6.55 -0.73
N PRO A 89 16.80 -6.24 -1.96
CA PRO A 89 17.21 -4.92 -2.48
C PRO A 89 16.05 -4.07 -3.03
N ASN A 90 14.83 -4.62 -3.10
CA ASN A 90 13.69 -4.02 -3.80
C ASN A 90 12.92 -2.96 -2.97
N GLY A 91 13.47 -2.51 -1.85
CA GLY A 91 12.78 -1.63 -0.91
C GLY A 91 12.32 -0.31 -1.53
N ARG A 92 13.17 0.30 -2.36
CA ARG A 92 12.82 1.50 -3.14
C ARG A 92 11.69 1.22 -4.14
N GLN A 93 11.76 0.09 -4.85
CA GLN A 93 10.75 -0.30 -5.83
C GLN A 93 9.38 -0.54 -5.17
N ALA A 94 9.36 -1.11 -3.96
CA ALA A 94 8.14 -1.27 -3.17
C ALA A 94 7.47 0.08 -2.90
N VAL A 95 8.23 1.11 -2.51
CA VAL A 95 7.70 2.47 -2.31
C VAL A 95 7.14 3.04 -3.61
N GLU A 96 7.88 2.94 -4.71
CA GLU A 96 7.46 3.45 -6.02
C GLU A 96 6.15 2.79 -6.51
N MET A 97 6.03 1.48 -6.32
CA MET A 97 4.84 0.70 -6.72
C MET A 97 3.62 0.98 -5.85
N VAL A 98 3.79 1.14 -4.53
CA VAL A 98 2.71 1.57 -3.63
C VAL A 98 2.18 2.93 -4.06
N HIS A 99 3.08 3.90 -4.28
CA HIS A 99 2.69 5.24 -4.74
C HIS A 99 2.01 5.22 -6.11
N ALA A 100 2.46 4.37 -7.04
CA ALA A 100 1.83 4.23 -8.36
C ALA A 100 0.43 3.61 -8.27
N GLY A 101 0.25 2.53 -7.51
CA GLY A 101 -1.05 1.90 -7.29
C GLY A 101 -2.04 2.84 -6.61
N PHE A 102 -1.58 3.58 -5.59
CA PHE A 102 -2.39 4.58 -4.91
C PHE A 102 -2.88 5.67 -5.86
N ARG A 103 -1.97 6.27 -6.66
CA ARG A 103 -2.35 7.32 -7.62
C ARG A 103 -3.32 6.84 -8.68
N ALA A 104 -3.12 5.61 -9.19
CA ALA A 104 -4.00 5.03 -10.19
C ALA A 104 -5.43 4.85 -9.67
N ALA A 105 -5.59 4.29 -8.47
CA ALA A 105 -6.90 4.06 -7.88
C ALA A 105 -7.63 5.35 -7.48
N ASN A 106 -6.88 6.38 -7.10
CA ASN A 106 -7.42 7.67 -6.66
C ASN A 106 -7.51 8.72 -7.78
N GLY A 107 -7.29 8.33 -9.05
CA GLY A 107 -7.40 9.25 -10.19
C GLY A 107 -6.35 10.37 -10.22
N LEU A 108 -5.21 10.17 -9.54
CA LEU A 108 -4.13 11.15 -9.41
C LEU A 108 -3.03 10.99 -10.46
N ASN A 109 -3.20 10.09 -11.43
CA ASN A 109 -2.31 10.01 -12.57
C ASN A 109 -2.51 11.24 -13.45
N ALA A 110 -1.41 11.87 -13.88
CA ALA A 110 -1.48 12.94 -14.86
C ALA A 110 -2.28 12.43 -16.08
N ALA A 111 -3.37 13.14 -16.43
CA ALA A 111 -4.04 12.90 -17.70
C ALA A 111 -2.97 12.93 -18.80
N PRO A 112 -2.99 12.03 -19.80
CA PRO A 112 -2.10 12.17 -20.93
C PRO A 112 -2.30 13.58 -21.48
N ALA A 113 -1.21 14.35 -21.56
CA ALA A 113 -1.25 15.67 -22.15
C ALA A 113 -1.99 15.53 -23.48
N ARG A 114 -3.21 16.10 -23.57
CA ARG A 114 -3.95 16.12 -24.83
C ARG A 114 -2.98 16.69 -25.85
N SER A 115 -2.57 15.89 -26.83
CA SER A 115 -1.89 16.40 -28.01
C SER A 115 -2.79 17.51 -28.54
N ALA A 116 -2.32 18.75 -28.42
CA ALA A 116 -2.90 19.86 -29.13
C ALA A 116 -2.77 19.51 -30.62
N ALA A 117 -3.93 19.34 -31.25
CA ALA A 117 -4.06 19.21 -32.69
C ALA A 117 -3.73 20.54 -33.37
#